data_AF-A0A6G4ZWC2-F1
#
_entry.id   AF-A0A6G4ZWC2-F1
#
_cell.length_a   1.000
_cell.length_b   1.000
_cell.length_c   1.000
_cell.angle_alpha   90.00
_cell.angle_beta   90.00
_cell.angle_gamma   90.00
#
_symmetry.space_group_name_H-M   'P 1'
#
loop_
_entity.id
_entity.type
_entity.pdbx_description
1 polymer ?
#
loop_
_entity_poly.entity_id
_entity_poly.type
_entity_poly.pdbx_seq_one_letter_code
_entity_poly.pdbx_strand_id
1 'polypeptide(L)'
;MSERTFYLSEFVRFFLKRKKKIFFASGISFALVFLLTLIFSKPHFLAEATFRQVKSQMTDTNSVESLLKSMWNTHEDASAISVMQSKTLLGKVVEEMGLQIEEIVRGHSISLASREFGISRKKTPFLFRNVSYSDEATQSFFVRPLSAETFEVLDQKKKTIAEGKLHEPVTLEYGSWTLEQMPLRKKCSAFRLLPKRAVLPKVQKGLKIKTSRLDGNLLLLRAKATERETAMGILDTVMQKYQEHLHIAHEELAIEQIRYLGQRRDQLGLDFEETLNQHVAYLQNALGTEGFLGLTQEIEMLSEPKEKYTAQRHQVDLEIKKWNQPALLEAAADHPWKEGLEKRDLLDWQAIQITPSNISTEEFAGIDLETTQKLHAGYSEEFDRLNFQIGQLQ
;
A
#
# COMPACT_ATOMS: atom_id res chain seq x y z
N MET A 1 -0.05 82.36 5.57
CA MET A 1 0.07 80.98 5.07
C MET A 1 -0.80 80.85 3.84
N SER A 2 -0.21 80.66 2.66
CA SER A 2 -0.95 80.53 1.40
C SER A 2 -1.26 79.05 1.19
N GLU A 3 -2.54 78.69 1.30
CA GLU A 3 -3.03 77.38 0.88
C GLU A 3 -2.96 77.31 -0.66
N ARG A 4 -1.99 76.56 -1.17
CA ARG A 4 -1.93 76.22 -2.60
C ARG A 4 -2.92 75.08 -2.86
N THR A 5 -4.12 75.43 -3.29
CA THR A 5 -5.07 74.46 -3.83
C THR A 5 -4.58 74.02 -5.22
N PHE A 6 -4.00 72.82 -5.29
CA PHE A 6 -3.65 72.21 -6.57
C PHE A 6 -4.92 71.82 -7.33
N TYR A 7 -5.13 72.41 -8.50
CA TYR A 7 -6.25 72.08 -9.37
C TYR A 7 -5.96 70.79 -10.16
N LEU A 8 -6.91 69.87 -10.18
CA LEU A 8 -6.89 68.63 -10.96
C LEU A 8 -6.55 68.85 -12.45
N SER A 9 -6.90 70.01 -13.01
CA SER A 9 -6.63 70.38 -14.40
C SER A 9 -5.13 70.58 -14.70
N GLU A 10 -4.33 71.05 -13.73
CA GLU A 10 -2.88 71.19 -13.89
C GLU A 10 -2.18 69.84 -13.89
N PHE A 11 -2.67 68.90 -13.08
CA PHE A 11 -2.17 67.53 -13.03
C PHE A 11 -2.38 66.79 -14.36
N VAL A 12 -3.57 66.92 -14.95
CA VAL A 12 -3.88 66.33 -16.27
C VAL A 12 -3.02 66.93 -17.37
N ARG A 13 -2.82 68.26 -17.37
CA ARG A 13 -1.94 68.93 -18.36
C ARG A 13 -0.48 68.49 -18.24
N PHE A 14 0.01 68.28 -17.01
CA PHE A 14 1.36 67.75 -16.77
C PHE A 14 1.53 66.34 -17.34
N PHE A 15 0.55 65.45 -17.08
CA PHE A 15 0.54 64.09 -17.64
C PHE A 15 0.49 64.09 -19.17
N LEU A 16 -0.35 64.93 -19.78
CA LEU A 16 -0.44 65.02 -21.25
C LEU A 16 0.86 65.54 -21.89
N LYS A 17 1.51 66.55 -21.30
CA LYS A 17 2.79 67.07 -21.80
C LYS A 17 3.93 66.06 -21.69
N ARG A 18 3.93 65.21 -20.66
CA ARG A 18 4.99 64.24 -20.40
C ARG A 18 4.64 62.79 -20.72
N LYS A 19 3.47 62.53 -21.34
CA LYS A 19 2.95 61.17 -21.56
C LYS A 19 3.99 60.21 -22.12
N LYS A 20 4.72 60.61 -23.17
CA LYS A 20 5.75 59.76 -23.81
C LYS A 20 6.88 59.38 -22.84
N LYS A 21 7.35 60.32 -22.01
CA LYS A 21 8.40 60.06 -21.01
C LYS A 21 7.90 59.16 -19.88
N ILE A 22 6.66 59.37 -19.44
CA ILE A 22 6.02 58.55 -18.40
C ILE A 22 5.83 57.12 -18.91
N PHE A 23 5.30 56.94 -20.13
CA PHE A 23 5.14 55.62 -20.75
C PHE A 23 6.47 54.90 -20.95
N PHE A 24 7.52 55.62 -21.36
CA PHE A 24 8.85 55.03 -21.52
C PHE A 24 9.46 54.62 -20.17
N ALA A 25 9.39 55.49 -19.16
CA ALA A 25 9.88 55.18 -17.81
C ALA A 25 9.10 54.03 -17.16
N SER A 26 7.77 53.98 -17.32
CA SER A 26 6.96 52.85 -16.84
C SER A 26 7.29 51.56 -17.59
N GLY A 27 7.56 51.65 -18.90
CA GLY A 27 7.99 50.51 -19.71
C GLY A 27 9.32 49.92 -19.23
N ILE A 28 10.32 50.77 -18.97
CA ILE A 28 11.61 50.34 -18.41
C ILE A 28 11.44 49.74 -17.01
N SER A 29 10.66 50.39 -16.14
CA SER A 29 10.41 49.88 -14.79
C SER A 29 9.72 48.52 -14.83
N PHE A 30 8.73 48.34 -15.72
CA PHE A 30 8.03 47.07 -15.89
C PHE A 30 8.97 45.99 -16.45
N ALA A 31 9.79 46.32 -17.44
CA ALA A 31 10.77 45.39 -18.00
C ALA A 31 11.82 44.97 -16.96
N LEU A 32 12.31 45.91 -16.13
CA LEU A 32 13.25 45.63 -15.06
C LEU A 32 12.63 44.71 -14.00
N VAL A 33 11.41 45.02 -13.54
CA VAL A 33 10.70 44.17 -12.57
C VAL A 33 10.46 42.79 -13.15
N PHE A 34 9.98 42.69 -14.40
CA PHE A 34 9.75 41.42 -15.08
C PHE A 34 11.05 40.60 -15.19
N LEU A 35 12.14 41.21 -15.62
CA LEU A 35 13.44 40.55 -15.75
C LEU A 35 13.99 40.11 -14.38
N LEU A 36 13.85 40.94 -13.34
CA LEU A 36 14.20 40.54 -11.97
C LEU A 36 13.32 39.37 -11.51
N THR A 37 12.01 39.40 -11.75
CA THR A 37 11.14 38.27 -11.38
C THR A 37 11.50 36.99 -12.12
N LEU A 38 11.89 37.05 -13.40
CA LEU A 38 12.32 35.88 -14.17
C LEU A 38 13.67 35.34 -13.69
N ILE A 39 14.62 36.21 -13.35
CA ILE A 39 15.95 35.81 -12.86
C ILE A 39 15.86 35.22 -11.44
N PHE A 40 14.99 35.75 -10.58
CA PHE A 40 14.84 35.28 -9.20
C PHE A 40 13.84 34.13 -9.03
N SER A 41 12.97 33.88 -10.02
CA SER A 41 12.06 32.74 -9.97
C SER A 41 12.84 31.45 -10.23
N LYS A 42 12.90 30.57 -9.22
CA LYS A 42 13.47 29.23 -9.39
C LYS A 42 12.61 28.43 -10.38
N PRO A 43 13.20 27.74 -11.37
CA PRO A 43 12.46 26.86 -12.27
C PRO A 43 11.81 25.76 -11.43
N HIS A 44 10.64 25.34 -11.86
CA HIS A 44 9.98 24.19 -11.28
C HIS A 44 9.68 23.20 -12.39
N PHE A 45 10.07 21.96 -12.18
CA PHE A 45 9.75 20.86 -13.05
C PHE A 45 8.43 20.25 -12.61
N LEU A 46 7.64 19.87 -13.60
CA LEU A 46 6.37 19.19 -13.41
C LEU A 46 6.50 17.82 -14.05
N ALA A 47 6.47 16.78 -13.23
CA ALA A 47 6.35 15.40 -13.70
C ALA A 47 4.86 15.05 -13.77
N GLU A 48 4.46 14.35 -14.82
CA GLU A 48 3.09 13.82 -14.97
C GLU A 48 3.17 12.30 -15.17
N ALA A 49 2.31 11.57 -14.47
CA ALA A 49 2.15 10.12 -14.62
C ALA A 49 0.67 9.78 -14.65
N THR A 50 0.34 8.66 -15.29
CA THR A 50 -1.01 8.10 -15.30
C THR A 50 -1.01 6.77 -14.58
N PHE A 51 -2.00 6.56 -13.72
CA PHE A 51 -2.16 5.31 -12.97
C PHE A 51 -3.56 4.78 -13.23
N ARG A 52 -3.65 3.57 -13.81
CA ARG A 52 -4.93 2.92 -14.08
C ARG A 52 -5.28 2.03 -12.90
N GLN A 53 -6.38 2.33 -12.24
CA GLN A 53 -6.94 1.48 -11.20
C GLN A 53 -7.74 0.37 -11.88
N VAL A 54 -7.32 -0.88 -11.68
CA VAL A 54 -8.11 -2.04 -12.10
C VAL A 54 -9.26 -2.14 -11.12
N LYS A 55 -10.42 -1.59 -11.50
CA LYS A 55 -11.66 -1.95 -10.81
C LYS A 55 -11.93 -3.40 -11.15
N SER A 56 -12.05 -4.25 -10.13
CA SER A 56 -12.64 -5.57 -10.31
C SER A 56 -14.00 -5.33 -10.94
N GLN A 57 -14.14 -5.68 -12.22
CA GLN A 57 -15.44 -5.79 -12.85
C GLN A 57 -16.21 -6.76 -11.96
N MET A 58 -17.25 -6.26 -11.29
CA MET A 58 -18.18 -7.11 -10.57
C MET A 58 -18.72 -8.11 -11.60
N THR A 59 -18.20 -9.32 -11.57
CA THR A 59 -18.91 -10.44 -12.18
C THR A 59 -20.16 -10.61 -11.32
N ASP A 60 -21.33 -10.38 -11.93
CA ASP A 60 -22.69 -10.54 -11.39
C ASP A 60 -22.96 -11.98 -10.95
N THR A 61 -22.17 -12.48 -10.02
CA THR A 61 -22.47 -13.67 -9.26
C THR A 61 -23.07 -13.19 -7.96
N ASN A 62 -24.30 -13.63 -7.68
CA ASN A 62 -25.11 -13.29 -6.50
C ASN A 62 -24.52 -13.84 -5.19
N SER A 63 -23.19 -13.74 -5.01
CA SER A 63 -22.48 -14.25 -3.86
C SER A 63 -22.35 -13.18 -2.78
N VAL A 64 -22.17 -13.62 -1.55
CA VAL A 64 -21.90 -12.81 -0.35
C VAL A 64 -20.70 -11.86 -0.56
N GLU A 65 -19.80 -12.21 -1.49
CA GLU A 65 -18.69 -11.38 -1.95
C GLU A 65 -19.15 -10.02 -2.50
N SER A 66 -20.30 -9.95 -3.17
CA SER A 66 -20.85 -8.70 -3.73
C SER A 66 -21.42 -7.76 -2.66
N LEU A 67 -21.98 -8.29 -1.57
CA LEU A 67 -22.48 -7.52 -0.44
C LEU A 67 -21.34 -6.96 0.41
N LEU A 68 -20.29 -7.75 0.65
CA LEU A 68 -19.10 -7.27 1.35
C LEU A 68 -18.29 -6.28 0.49
N LYS A 69 -18.10 -6.56 -0.81
CA LYS A 69 -17.48 -5.61 -1.73
C LYS A 69 -18.30 -4.33 -1.87
N SER A 70 -19.63 -4.36 -1.87
CA SER A 70 -20.43 -3.13 -1.96
C SER A 70 -20.41 -2.29 -0.67
N MET A 71 -20.28 -2.91 0.51
CA MET A 71 -20.06 -2.20 1.78
C MET A 71 -18.69 -1.52 1.86
N TRP A 72 -17.67 -2.03 1.17
CA TRP A 72 -16.32 -1.44 1.17
C TRP A 72 -15.98 -0.59 -0.07
N ASN A 73 -16.61 -0.86 -1.24
CA ASN A 73 -16.23 -0.22 -2.51
C ASN A 73 -17.01 1.07 -2.84
N THR A 74 -18.02 1.44 -2.05
CA THR A 74 -18.84 2.64 -2.32
C THR A 74 -18.06 3.97 -2.18
N HIS A 75 -16.77 3.94 -1.81
CA HIS A 75 -15.89 5.10 -1.75
C HIS A 75 -14.55 4.98 -2.52
N GLU A 76 -14.37 3.99 -3.41
CA GLU A 76 -13.05 3.64 -4.01
C GLU A 76 -12.31 4.78 -4.75
N ASP A 77 -13.00 5.64 -5.50
CA ASP A 77 -12.31 6.68 -6.29
C ASP A 77 -11.83 7.85 -5.41
N ALA A 78 -12.63 8.21 -4.39
CA ALA A 78 -12.22 9.15 -3.36
C ALA A 78 -11.20 8.51 -2.41
N SER A 79 -11.26 7.19 -2.20
CA SER A 79 -10.34 6.46 -1.35
C SER A 79 -8.94 6.42 -1.95
N ALA A 80 -8.76 6.07 -3.23
CA ALA A 80 -7.45 5.99 -3.86
C ALA A 80 -6.66 7.30 -3.78
N ILE A 81 -7.33 8.42 -4.13
CA ILE A 81 -6.74 9.76 -4.02
C ILE A 81 -6.39 10.07 -2.56
N SER A 82 -7.28 9.78 -1.62
CA SER A 82 -7.05 10.05 -0.19
C SER A 82 -5.91 9.21 0.40
N VAL A 83 -5.77 7.95 -0.04
CA VAL A 83 -4.72 7.02 0.40
C VAL A 83 -3.38 7.46 -0.17
N MET A 84 -3.29 7.77 -1.46
CA MET A 84 -2.06 8.30 -2.08
C MET A 84 -1.62 9.65 -1.46
N GLN A 85 -2.57 10.46 -0.99
CA GLN A 85 -2.29 11.72 -0.30
C GLN A 85 -2.20 11.58 1.23
N SER A 86 -2.36 10.37 1.77
CA SER A 86 -2.35 10.13 3.20
C SER A 86 -0.98 10.42 3.80
N LYS A 87 -0.97 10.88 5.05
CA LYS A 87 0.28 11.16 5.79
C LYS A 87 1.11 9.90 6.01
N THR A 88 0.46 8.73 6.10
CA THR A 88 1.12 7.44 6.28
C THR A 88 1.88 7.03 5.03
N LEU A 89 1.24 7.05 3.86
CA LEU A 89 1.89 6.70 2.60
C LEU A 89 2.95 7.74 2.21
N LEU A 90 2.62 9.04 2.26
CA LEU A 90 3.60 10.09 1.97
C LEU A 90 4.74 10.14 2.99
N GLY A 91 4.51 9.68 4.22
CA GLY A 91 5.56 9.50 5.23
C GLY A 91 6.62 8.52 4.76
N LYS A 92 6.19 7.34 4.29
CA LYS A 92 7.09 6.32 3.71
C LYS A 92 7.84 6.86 2.49
N VAL A 93 7.17 7.62 1.61
CA VAL A 93 7.81 8.26 0.45
C VAL A 93 8.89 9.26 0.87
N VAL A 94 8.59 10.10 1.87
CA VAL A 94 9.55 11.09 2.40
C VAL A 94 10.79 10.42 3.00
N GLU A 95 10.60 9.30 3.69
CA GLU A 95 11.67 8.50 4.28
C GLU A 95 12.55 7.86 3.20
N GLU A 96 11.94 7.12 2.27
CA GLU A 96 12.66 6.40 1.22
C GLU A 96 13.48 7.34 0.32
N MET A 97 12.87 8.46 -0.10
CA MET A 97 13.50 9.48 -0.94
C MET A 97 14.47 10.40 -0.17
N GLY A 98 14.59 10.24 1.15
CA GLY A 98 15.48 11.05 1.98
C GLY A 98 15.15 12.54 2.00
N LEU A 99 13.89 12.93 1.78
CA LEU A 99 13.45 14.33 1.67
C LEU A 99 13.52 15.10 3.00
N GLN A 100 13.84 14.41 4.10
CA GLN A 100 14.07 15.01 5.41
C GLN A 100 15.43 15.70 5.54
N ILE A 101 16.38 15.44 4.64
CA ILE A 101 17.70 16.08 4.69
C ILE A 101 17.68 17.30 3.75
N GLU A 102 18.20 18.44 4.22
CA GLU A 102 18.45 19.63 3.41
C GLU A 102 19.92 20.06 3.54
N GLU A 103 20.61 20.33 2.42
CA GLU A 103 21.99 20.83 2.41
C GLU A 103 22.03 22.33 2.72
N ILE A 104 22.85 22.74 3.70
CA ILE A 104 23.07 24.16 4.02
C ILE A 104 24.17 24.70 3.11
N VAL A 105 23.78 25.39 2.04
CA VAL A 105 24.72 26.14 1.20
C VAL A 105 24.94 27.52 1.81
N ARG A 106 26.20 27.89 2.11
CA ARG A 106 26.56 29.22 2.65
C ARG A 106 25.98 30.32 1.76
N GLY A 107 24.97 31.04 2.25
CA GLY A 107 24.31 32.12 1.54
C GLY A 107 22.80 32.06 1.64
N HIS A 108 22.16 30.99 1.20
CA HIS A 108 20.70 30.80 1.20
C HIS A 108 20.39 29.30 1.43
N SER A 109 19.38 28.98 2.23
CA SER A 109 18.91 27.59 2.40
C SER A 109 18.40 27.08 1.05
N ILE A 110 19.18 26.24 0.39
CA ILE A 110 18.81 25.55 -0.84
C ILE A 110 18.33 24.18 -0.38
N SER A 111 17.00 24.02 -0.25
CA SER A 111 16.43 22.69 -0.04
C SER A 111 16.98 21.74 -1.11
N LEU A 112 17.27 20.50 -0.74
CA LEU A 112 17.92 19.49 -1.59
C LEU A 112 17.27 19.35 -2.98
N ALA A 113 15.99 19.72 -3.11
CA ALA A 113 15.28 19.81 -4.39
C ALA A 113 15.74 20.90 -5.39
N SER A 114 16.70 21.80 -5.09
CA SER A 114 16.89 23.05 -5.87
C SER A 114 18.20 23.24 -6.64
N ARG A 115 18.71 22.20 -7.31
CA ARG A 115 20.08 22.26 -7.87
C ARG A 115 20.32 21.99 -9.35
N GLU A 116 19.36 22.22 -10.24
CA GLU A 116 19.64 22.25 -11.69
C GLU A 116 19.08 23.49 -12.40
N PHE A 117 19.83 24.60 -12.32
CA PHE A 117 19.89 25.53 -13.46
C PHE A 117 20.98 25.02 -14.39
N GLY A 118 20.59 24.61 -15.60
CA GLY A 118 21.39 23.89 -16.61
C GLY A 118 22.61 24.61 -17.20
N ILE A 119 23.40 25.33 -16.40
CA ILE A 119 24.69 25.92 -16.82
C ILE A 119 25.72 25.80 -15.68
N SER A 120 26.08 24.57 -15.25
CA SER A 120 27.40 24.32 -14.63
C SER A 120 27.70 22.84 -14.37
N ARG A 121 28.59 22.30 -15.21
CA ARG A 121 29.62 21.28 -14.92
C ARG A 121 29.39 20.38 -13.68
N LYS A 122 28.90 19.15 -13.94
CA LYS A 122 29.28 17.87 -13.32
C LYS A 122 29.82 17.98 -11.88
N LYS A 123 28.96 18.22 -10.90
CA LYS A 123 29.23 17.83 -9.51
C LYS A 123 28.15 16.84 -9.11
N THR A 124 28.55 15.62 -8.82
CA THR A 124 27.66 14.61 -8.23
C THR A 124 27.20 15.14 -6.86
N PRO A 125 25.89 15.32 -6.64
CA PRO A 125 25.38 15.78 -5.34
C PRO A 125 25.51 14.68 -4.28
N PHE A 126 25.28 15.06 -3.02
CA PHE A 126 25.01 14.06 -1.98
C PHE A 126 23.58 13.54 -2.18
N LEU A 127 23.41 12.23 -2.27
CA LEU A 127 22.10 11.58 -2.36
C LEU A 127 21.87 10.74 -1.10
N PHE A 128 20.81 11.08 -0.36
CA PHE A 128 20.42 10.37 0.84
C PHE A 128 19.13 9.59 0.55
N ARG A 129 19.03 8.38 1.12
CA ARG A 129 17.84 7.54 1.08
C ARG A 129 17.55 6.94 2.44
N ASN A 130 16.34 6.41 2.59
CA ASN A 130 15.89 5.71 3.80
C ASN A 130 16.15 6.53 5.07
N VAL A 131 15.84 7.83 5.02
CA VAL A 131 16.04 8.74 6.15
C VAL A 131 14.86 8.59 7.10
N SER A 132 15.12 8.04 8.28
CA SER A 132 14.17 8.01 9.39
C SER A 132 14.62 8.98 10.47
N TYR A 133 13.88 10.07 10.65
CA TYR A 133 14.12 11.03 11.72
C TYR A 133 12.80 11.34 12.46
N SER A 134 12.76 11.00 13.74
CA SER A 134 11.56 11.02 14.59
C SER A 134 11.43 12.25 15.46
N ASP A 135 12.52 12.98 15.69
CA ASP A 135 12.52 14.13 16.59
C ASP A 135 11.74 15.32 16.03
N GLU A 136 11.27 16.19 16.94
CA GLU A 136 10.51 17.39 16.58
C GLU A 136 11.40 18.57 16.19
N ALA A 137 12.61 18.64 16.74
CA ALA A 137 13.56 19.71 16.46
C ALA A 137 14.30 19.47 15.15
N THR A 138 14.82 20.53 14.52
CA THR A 138 15.72 20.38 13.36
C THR A 138 17.15 20.20 13.86
N GLN A 139 17.83 19.12 13.44
CA GLN A 139 19.21 18.86 13.83
C GLN A 139 20.16 19.20 12.69
N SER A 140 21.26 19.91 12.99
CA SER A 140 22.31 20.20 12.00
C SER A 140 23.52 19.30 12.23
N PHE A 141 24.09 18.78 11.15
CA PHE A 141 25.29 17.93 11.17
C PHE A 141 26.16 18.24 9.96
N PHE A 142 27.37 17.73 9.95
CA PHE A 142 28.26 17.82 8.79
C PHE A 142 28.70 16.45 8.31
N VAL A 143 28.89 16.30 7.00
CA VAL A 143 29.47 15.10 6.40
C VAL A 143 30.83 15.46 5.82
N ARG A 144 31.84 14.69 6.21
CA ARG A 144 33.22 14.82 5.72
C ARG A 144 33.59 13.53 4.97
N PRO A 145 33.82 13.59 3.65
CA PRO A 145 34.35 12.46 2.90
C PRO A 145 35.76 12.09 3.40
N LEU A 146 35.99 10.82 3.72
CA LEU A 146 37.31 10.28 4.06
C LEU A 146 37.95 9.61 2.85
N SER A 147 37.19 8.75 2.17
CA SER A 147 37.57 8.02 0.96
C SER A 147 36.48 8.13 -0.10
N ALA A 148 36.59 7.37 -1.18
CA ALA A 148 35.53 7.23 -2.19
C ALA A 148 34.27 6.57 -1.60
N GLU A 149 34.43 5.67 -0.62
CA GLU A 149 33.34 4.88 -0.05
C GLU A 149 33.07 5.18 1.43
N THR A 150 33.98 5.84 2.14
CA THR A 150 33.85 6.12 3.58
C THR A 150 33.72 7.60 3.88
N PHE A 151 32.96 7.93 4.91
CA PHE A 151 32.74 9.29 5.38
C PHE A 151 32.57 9.34 6.90
N GLU A 152 32.79 10.53 7.46
CA GLU A 152 32.47 10.81 8.86
C GLU A 152 31.31 11.78 8.98
N VAL A 153 30.48 11.55 9.99
CA VAL A 153 29.42 12.44 10.44
C VAL A 153 29.92 13.22 11.63
N LEU A 154 29.89 14.55 11.53
CA LEU A 154 30.35 15.47 12.56
C LEU A 154 29.17 16.26 13.16
N ASP A 155 29.24 16.51 14.45
CA ASP A 155 28.32 17.39 15.18
C ASP A 155 28.46 18.87 14.75
N GLN A 156 27.58 19.73 15.25
CA GLN A 156 27.67 21.19 15.19
C GLN A 156 29.02 21.72 15.69
N LYS A 157 29.60 21.05 16.69
CA LYS A 157 30.94 21.34 17.24
C LYS A 157 32.10 20.75 16.40
N LYS A 158 31.79 20.15 15.24
CA LYS A 158 32.72 19.43 14.36
C LYS A 158 33.45 18.25 15.03
N LYS A 159 32.86 17.67 16.08
CA LYS A 159 33.33 16.43 16.68
C LYS A 159 32.73 15.26 15.92
N THR A 160 33.51 14.23 15.63
CA THR A 160 33.02 13.01 14.99
C THR A 160 32.03 12.31 15.91
N ILE A 161 30.82 12.08 15.40
CA ILE A 161 29.75 11.33 16.10
C ILE A 161 29.73 9.89 15.58
N ALA A 162 29.88 9.71 14.27
CA ALA A 162 29.86 8.40 13.64
C ALA A 162 30.71 8.36 12.37
N GLU A 163 31.11 7.16 11.99
CA GLU A 163 31.71 6.85 10.69
C GLU A 163 30.73 6.01 9.88
N GLY A 164 30.68 6.23 8.58
CA GLY A 164 29.74 5.56 7.68
C GLY A 164 30.40 5.12 6.38
N LYS A 165 29.79 4.13 5.75
CA LYS A 165 30.12 3.65 4.41
C LYS A 165 28.98 3.96 3.44
N LEU A 166 29.31 4.19 2.18
CA LEU A 166 28.35 4.40 1.11
C LEU A 166 27.44 3.16 0.99
N HIS A 167 26.15 3.38 0.76
CA HIS A 167 25.10 2.35 0.69
C HIS A 167 24.81 1.59 2.00
N GLU A 168 25.54 1.84 3.07
CA GLU A 168 25.25 1.27 4.40
C GLU A 168 24.44 2.27 5.25
N PRO A 169 23.50 1.79 6.09
CA PRO A 169 22.74 2.66 6.98
C PRO A 169 23.61 3.16 8.14
N VAL A 170 23.67 4.47 8.30
CA VAL A 170 24.24 5.12 9.49
C VAL A 170 23.12 5.31 10.50
N THR A 171 23.29 4.75 11.70
CA THR A 171 22.32 4.85 12.79
C THR A 171 22.87 5.73 13.90
N LEU A 172 22.10 6.75 14.29
CA LEU A 172 22.37 7.65 15.40
C LEU A 172 21.20 7.63 16.40
N GLU A 173 21.38 8.23 17.57
CA GLU A 173 20.36 8.31 18.62
C GLU A 173 19.03 8.93 18.14
N TYR A 174 19.10 9.90 17.23
CA TYR A 174 17.96 10.67 16.74
C TYR A 174 17.41 10.20 15.38
N GLY A 175 18.05 9.21 14.74
CA GLY A 175 17.58 8.73 13.44
C GLY A 175 18.60 7.90 12.68
N SER A 176 18.15 7.35 11.55
CA SER A 176 18.97 6.56 10.63
C SER A 176 18.84 7.07 9.20
N TRP A 177 19.88 6.89 8.40
CA TRP A 177 19.84 7.20 6.96
C TRP A 177 20.92 6.44 6.19
N THR A 178 20.73 6.30 4.89
CA THR A 178 21.71 5.72 3.96
C THR A 178 22.22 6.80 3.02
N LEU A 179 23.54 6.89 2.85
CA LEU A 179 24.15 7.76 1.84
C LEU A 179 24.43 6.94 0.59
N GLU A 180 23.73 7.22 -0.51
CA GLU A 180 23.91 6.49 -1.78
C GLU A 180 24.97 7.12 -2.68
N GLN A 181 25.08 8.45 -2.67
CA GLN A 181 26.01 9.15 -3.54
C GLN A 181 26.72 10.27 -2.79
N MET A 182 28.01 10.42 -3.04
CA MET A 182 28.85 11.44 -2.42
C MET A 182 29.78 12.10 -3.46
N PRO A 183 29.96 13.43 -3.45
CA PRO A 183 31.00 14.08 -4.23
C PRO A 183 32.39 13.73 -3.70
N LEU A 184 33.32 13.38 -4.59
CA LEU A 184 34.74 13.12 -4.29
C LEU A 184 35.54 14.34 -3.76
N ARG A 185 34.89 15.46 -3.43
CA ARG A 185 35.58 16.69 -2.99
C ARG A 185 35.80 16.68 -1.48
N LYS A 186 37.04 16.94 -1.05
CA LYS A 186 37.50 17.03 0.35
C LYS A 186 36.81 18.07 1.27
N LYS A 187 35.76 18.76 0.82
CA LYS A 187 35.10 19.81 1.63
C LYS A 187 34.00 19.19 2.48
N CYS A 188 34.05 19.53 3.76
CA CYS A 188 32.99 19.25 4.72
C CYS A 188 31.71 20.00 4.33
N SER A 189 30.61 19.27 4.16
CA SER A 189 29.29 19.80 3.78
C SER A 189 28.36 19.79 4.98
N ALA A 190 27.55 20.83 5.13
CA ALA A 190 26.62 21.00 6.24
C ALA A 190 25.21 20.60 5.81
N PHE A 191 24.49 19.88 6.67
CA PHE A 191 23.15 19.37 6.42
C PHE A 191 22.22 19.63 7.61
N ARG A 192 20.92 19.66 7.35
CA ARG A 192 19.86 19.73 8.34
C ARG A 192 18.93 18.53 8.18
N LEU A 193 18.66 17.84 9.27
CA LEU A 193 17.57 16.89 9.41
C LEU A 193 16.31 17.65 9.82
N LEU A 194 15.28 17.57 8.99
CA LEU A 194 13.99 18.17 9.22
C LEU A 194 13.01 17.13 9.79
N PRO A 195 12.15 17.53 10.75
CA PRO A 195 11.07 16.66 11.23
C PRO A 195 10.08 16.33 10.11
N LYS A 196 9.55 15.10 10.08
CA LYS A 196 8.57 14.65 9.08
C LYS A 196 7.38 15.60 8.96
N ARG A 197 6.91 16.13 10.10
CA ARG A 197 5.81 17.10 10.20
C ARG A 197 6.05 18.38 9.38
N ALA A 198 7.30 18.82 9.21
CA ALA A 198 7.64 20.01 8.42
C ALA A 198 7.76 19.72 6.91
N VAL A 199 8.12 18.48 6.55
CA VAL A 199 8.38 18.07 5.16
C VAL A 199 7.09 17.62 4.47
N LEU A 200 6.25 16.86 5.17
CA LEU A 200 5.00 16.29 4.62
C LEU A 200 4.10 17.32 3.92
N PRO A 201 3.78 18.50 4.51
CA PRO A 201 2.93 19.49 3.85
C PRO A 201 3.56 20.06 2.56
N LYS A 202 4.89 20.13 2.48
CA LYS A 202 5.59 20.59 1.27
C LYS A 202 5.39 19.59 0.12
N VAL A 203 5.57 18.29 0.41
CA VAL A 203 5.37 17.21 -0.56
C VAL A 203 3.91 17.14 -0.97
N GLN A 204 2.98 17.18 -0.01
CA GLN A 204 1.54 17.14 -0.27
C GLN A 204 1.07 18.32 -1.14
N LYS A 205 1.61 19.53 -0.92
CA LYS A 205 1.30 20.71 -1.77
C LYS A 205 1.89 20.57 -3.18
N GLY A 206 3.01 19.87 -3.32
CA GLY A 206 3.68 19.59 -4.58
C GLY A 206 3.00 18.50 -5.41
N LEU A 207 2.27 17.59 -4.76
CA LEU A 207 1.57 16.46 -5.38
C LEU A 207 0.10 16.79 -5.65
N LYS A 208 -0.34 16.65 -6.90
CA LYS A 208 -1.74 16.80 -7.32
C LYS A 208 -2.19 15.52 -7.99
N ILE A 209 -3.28 14.95 -7.50
CA ILE A 209 -3.87 13.74 -8.04
C ILE A 209 -5.31 14.09 -8.43
N LYS A 210 -5.72 13.70 -9.64
CA LYS A 210 -7.07 13.94 -10.16
C LYS A 210 -7.54 12.71 -10.94
N THR A 211 -8.83 12.42 -10.91
CA THR A 211 -9.43 11.48 -11.86
C THR A 211 -9.46 12.10 -13.27
N SER A 212 -9.24 11.27 -14.28
CA SER A 212 -9.43 11.67 -15.67
C SER A 212 -10.92 11.90 -15.93
N ARG A 213 -11.23 12.92 -16.75
CA ARG A 213 -12.62 13.19 -17.17
C ARG A 213 -13.13 12.16 -18.17
N LEU A 214 -12.22 11.49 -18.89
CA LEU A 214 -12.55 10.53 -19.93
C LEU A 214 -12.72 9.12 -19.37
N ASP A 215 -11.96 8.79 -18.32
CA ASP A 215 -11.97 7.48 -17.68
C ASP A 215 -11.86 7.67 -16.16
N GLY A 216 -12.92 7.36 -15.43
CA GLY A 216 -12.94 7.45 -13.97
C GLY A 216 -11.92 6.53 -13.30
N ASN A 217 -11.46 5.48 -13.99
CA ASN A 217 -10.48 4.53 -13.50
C ASN A 217 -9.04 4.98 -13.73
N LEU A 218 -8.83 6.08 -14.46
CA LEU A 218 -7.50 6.61 -14.73
C LEU A 218 -7.22 7.81 -13.83
N LEU A 219 -6.22 7.68 -12.98
CA LEU A 219 -5.71 8.76 -12.16
C LEU A 219 -4.58 9.49 -12.90
N LEU A 220 -4.65 10.82 -12.90
CA LEU A 220 -3.62 11.73 -13.41
C LEU A 220 -2.86 12.28 -12.20
N LEU A 221 -1.61 11.85 -12.05
CA LEU A 221 -0.71 12.29 -10.99
C LEU A 221 0.23 13.36 -11.53
N ARG A 222 0.44 14.42 -10.76
CA ARG A 222 1.38 15.49 -11.08
C ARG A 222 2.20 15.87 -9.86
N ALA A 223 3.52 15.84 -9.97
CA ALA A 223 4.42 16.30 -8.92
C ALA A 223 5.20 17.52 -9.39
N LYS A 224 5.30 18.53 -8.51
CA LYS A 224 6.09 19.74 -8.73
C LYS A 224 7.30 19.75 -7.80
N ALA A 225 8.50 19.74 -8.36
CA ALA A 225 9.74 19.91 -7.62
C ALA A 225 10.67 20.92 -8.32
N THR A 226 11.77 21.31 -7.67
CA THR A 226 12.77 22.19 -8.29
C THR A 226 13.81 21.40 -9.09
N GLU A 227 13.83 20.07 -8.97
CA GLU A 227 14.68 19.15 -9.74
C GLU A 227 13.82 18.11 -10.45
N ARG A 228 14.22 17.76 -11.68
CA ARG A 228 13.49 16.83 -12.53
C ARG A 228 13.46 15.43 -11.92
N GLU A 229 14.61 14.94 -11.48
CA GLU A 229 14.76 13.61 -10.90
C GLU A 229 13.95 13.46 -9.62
N THR A 230 13.94 14.49 -8.76
CA THR A 230 13.10 14.48 -7.55
C THR A 230 11.61 14.45 -7.89
N ALA A 231 11.15 15.22 -8.89
CA ALA A 231 9.73 15.22 -9.27
C ALA A 231 9.28 13.85 -9.79
N MET A 232 10.12 13.20 -10.61
CA MET A 232 9.87 11.85 -11.11
C MET A 232 9.91 10.82 -9.98
N GLY A 233 10.97 10.83 -9.18
CA GLY A 233 11.14 9.91 -8.05
C GLY A 233 10.00 10.00 -7.04
N ILE A 234 9.48 11.20 -6.75
CA ILE A 234 8.27 11.33 -5.90
C ILE A 234 7.08 10.59 -6.51
N LEU A 235 6.83 10.71 -7.82
CA LEU A 235 5.71 10.02 -8.45
C LEU A 235 5.90 8.51 -8.46
N ASP A 236 7.08 8.05 -8.86
CA ASP A 236 7.41 6.62 -8.93
C ASP A 236 7.29 5.97 -7.56
N THR A 237 7.86 6.58 -6.52
CA THR A 237 7.78 6.07 -5.14
C THR A 237 6.35 6.16 -4.59
N VAL A 238 5.56 7.19 -4.91
CA VAL A 238 4.13 7.24 -4.52
C VAL A 238 3.36 6.09 -5.15
N MET A 239 3.55 5.84 -6.45
CA MET A 239 2.89 4.74 -7.16
C MET A 239 3.30 3.38 -6.59
N GLN A 240 4.60 3.17 -6.37
CA GLN A 240 5.14 1.95 -5.77
C GLN A 240 4.58 1.72 -4.37
N LYS A 241 4.60 2.73 -3.49
CA LYS A 241 4.07 2.60 -2.13
C LYS A 241 2.57 2.41 -2.08
N TYR A 242 1.85 2.95 -3.06
CA TYR A 242 0.43 2.69 -3.21
C TYR A 242 0.16 1.25 -3.63
N GLN A 243 0.92 0.72 -4.59
CA GLN A 243 0.82 -0.69 -4.98
C GLN A 243 1.15 -1.62 -3.80
N GLU A 244 2.20 -1.32 -3.03
CA GLU A 244 2.54 -2.06 -1.81
C GLU A 244 1.40 -2.02 -0.78
N HIS A 245 0.77 -0.85 -0.59
CA HIS A 245 -0.39 -0.71 0.29
C HIS A 245 -1.59 -1.56 -0.19
N LEU A 246 -1.89 -1.53 -1.50
CA LEU A 246 -2.96 -2.36 -2.07
C LEU A 246 -2.68 -3.86 -1.89
N HIS A 247 -1.42 -4.28 -2.04
CA HIS A 247 -1.02 -5.66 -1.81
C HIS A 247 -1.27 -6.09 -0.36
N ILE A 248 -0.79 -5.31 0.61
CA ILE A 248 -0.97 -5.61 2.04
C ILE A 248 -2.47 -5.65 2.38
N ALA A 249 -3.25 -4.67 1.92
CA ALA A 249 -4.69 -4.63 2.17
C ALA A 249 -5.42 -5.83 1.56
N HIS A 250 -5.00 -6.28 0.37
CA HIS A 250 -5.56 -7.48 -0.26
C HIS A 250 -5.20 -8.76 0.50
N GLU A 251 -3.96 -8.87 0.98
CA GLU A 251 -3.51 -9.99 1.80
C GLU A 251 -4.28 -10.07 3.13
N GLU A 252 -4.45 -8.94 3.82
CA GLU A 252 -5.28 -8.86 5.02
C GLU A 252 -6.72 -9.31 4.75
N LEU A 253 -7.32 -8.82 3.65
CA LEU A 253 -8.68 -9.22 3.26
C LEU A 253 -8.78 -10.71 2.93
N ALA A 254 -7.80 -11.28 2.24
CA ALA A 254 -7.78 -12.70 1.92
C ALA A 254 -7.73 -13.55 3.19
N ILE A 255 -6.88 -13.17 4.17
CA ILE A 255 -6.80 -13.84 5.47
C ILE A 255 -8.14 -13.79 6.19
N GLU A 256 -8.80 -12.62 6.21
CA GLU A 256 -10.10 -12.49 6.84
C GLU A 256 -11.19 -13.34 6.17
N GLN A 257 -11.18 -13.42 4.84
CA GLN A 257 -12.11 -14.25 4.07
C GLN A 257 -11.88 -15.75 4.33
N ILE A 258 -10.63 -16.21 4.33
CA ILE A 258 -10.29 -17.60 4.66
C ILE A 258 -10.78 -17.94 6.07
N ARG A 259 -10.58 -17.03 7.04
CA ARG A 259 -11.07 -17.22 8.41
C ARG A 259 -12.59 -17.32 8.46
N TYR A 260 -13.30 -16.44 7.77
CA TYR A 260 -14.77 -16.47 7.71
C TYR A 260 -15.29 -17.76 7.06
N LEU A 261 -14.71 -18.17 5.93
CA LEU A 261 -15.08 -19.41 5.25
C LEU A 261 -14.79 -20.65 6.12
N GLY A 262 -13.69 -20.65 6.87
CA GLY A 262 -13.40 -21.67 7.87
C GLY A 262 -14.49 -21.77 8.94
N GLN A 263 -14.87 -20.64 9.55
CA GLN A 263 -15.97 -20.60 10.53
C GLN A 263 -17.29 -21.08 9.93
N ARG A 264 -17.59 -20.69 8.69
CA ARG A 264 -18.82 -21.12 8.01
C ARG A 264 -18.83 -22.62 7.75
N ARG A 265 -17.70 -23.20 7.34
CA ARG A 265 -17.54 -24.64 7.16
C ARG A 265 -17.79 -25.39 8.46
N ASP A 266 -17.22 -24.92 9.55
CA ASP A 266 -17.37 -25.56 10.86
C ASP A 266 -18.82 -25.45 11.37
N GLN A 267 -19.48 -24.30 11.15
CA GLN A 267 -20.91 -24.13 11.43
C GLN A 267 -21.79 -25.08 10.63
N LEU A 268 -21.54 -25.25 9.33
CA LEU A 268 -22.27 -26.23 8.51
C LEU A 268 -22.10 -27.65 9.05
N GLY A 269 -20.92 -27.98 9.60
CA GLY A 269 -20.66 -29.26 10.25
C GLY A 269 -21.54 -29.46 11.49
N LEU A 270 -21.63 -28.44 12.35
CA LEU A 270 -22.50 -28.47 13.54
C LEU A 270 -23.98 -28.57 13.16
N ASP A 271 -24.44 -27.81 12.17
CA ASP A 271 -25.83 -27.85 11.68
C ASP A 271 -26.19 -29.25 11.14
N PHE A 272 -25.23 -29.91 10.46
CA PHE A 272 -25.41 -31.27 9.96
C PHE A 272 -25.44 -32.30 11.09
N GLU A 273 -24.54 -32.20 12.07
CA GLU A 273 -24.55 -33.04 13.28
C GLU A 273 -25.85 -32.90 14.07
N GLU A 274 -26.35 -31.67 14.22
CA GLU A 274 -27.65 -31.42 14.86
C GLU A 274 -28.79 -32.11 14.11
N THR A 275 -28.81 -32.01 12.77
CA THR A 275 -29.81 -32.67 11.93
C THR A 275 -29.75 -34.20 12.07
N LEU A 276 -28.53 -34.78 12.13
CA LEU A 276 -28.35 -36.20 12.38
C LEU A 276 -28.85 -36.61 13.76
N ASN A 277 -28.53 -35.85 14.81
CA ASN A 277 -28.97 -36.12 16.17
C ASN A 277 -30.50 -36.05 16.30
N GLN A 278 -31.14 -35.06 15.67
CA GLN A 278 -32.60 -34.95 15.60
C GLN A 278 -33.22 -36.17 14.91
N HIS A 279 -32.60 -36.64 13.82
CA HIS A 279 -33.06 -37.83 13.12
C HIS A 279 -32.87 -39.12 13.93
N VAL A 280 -31.74 -39.29 14.62
CA VAL A 280 -31.52 -40.42 15.55
C VAL A 280 -32.57 -40.42 16.66
N ALA A 281 -32.87 -39.27 17.25
CA ALA A 281 -33.93 -39.15 18.26
C ALA A 281 -35.32 -39.49 17.70
N TYR A 282 -35.61 -39.09 16.46
CA TYR A 282 -36.83 -39.48 15.75
C TYR A 282 -36.92 -41.01 15.58
N LEU A 283 -35.85 -41.65 15.10
CA LEU A 283 -35.79 -43.10 14.92
C LEU A 283 -35.98 -43.86 16.25
N GLN A 284 -35.33 -43.40 17.32
CA GLN A 284 -35.50 -44.00 18.65
C GLN A 284 -36.96 -43.97 19.12
N ASN A 285 -37.67 -42.86 18.86
CA ASN A 285 -39.08 -42.73 19.19
C ASN A 285 -39.96 -43.61 18.28
N ALA A 286 -39.72 -43.60 16.97
CA ALA A 286 -40.49 -44.36 15.98
C ALA A 286 -40.36 -45.89 16.19
N LEU A 287 -39.16 -46.37 16.53
CA LEU A 287 -38.91 -47.79 16.86
C LEU A 287 -39.75 -48.26 18.06
N GLY A 288 -40.01 -47.37 19.03
CA GLY A 288 -40.83 -47.66 20.19
C GLY A 288 -42.34 -47.72 19.91
N THR A 289 -42.81 -47.04 18.86
CA THR A 289 -44.25 -46.86 18.59
C THR A 289 -44.77 -47.62 17.38
N GLU A 290 -44.03 -47.68 16.27
CA GLU A 290 -44.55 -48.14 14.97
C GLU A 290 -43.87 -49.42 14.44
N GLY A 291 -42.78 -49.86 15.07
CA GLY A 291 -42.02 -51.05 14.66
C GLY A 291 -41.15 -50.82 13.42
N PHE A 292 -40.34 -51.82 13.05
CA PHE A 292 -39.20 -51.73 12.11
C PHE A 292 -39.59 -51.60 10.61
N LEU A 293 -40.78 -51.09 10.29
CA LEU A 293 -41.29 -51.01 8.91
C LEU A 293 -40.99 -49.63 8.31
N GLY A 294 -39.83 -49.49 7.67
CA GLY A 294 -39.53 -48.27 6.89
C GLY A 294 -38.07 -47.87 6.73
N LEU A 295 -37.10 -48.65 7.24
CA LEU A 295 -35.67 -48.25 7.28
C LEU A 295 -35.12 -47.71 5.94
N THR A 296 -35.54 -48.30 4.82
CA THR A 296 -35.10 -47.86 3.48
C THR A 296 -35.61 -46.46 3.13
N GLN A 297 -36.87 -46.14 3.46
CA GLN A 297 -37.44 -44.80 3.27
C GLN A 297 -36.82 -43.77 4.21
N GLU A 298 -36.46 -44.18 5.43
CA GLU A 298 -35.80 -43.31 6.40
C GLU A 298 -34.34 -42.99 6.01
N ILE A 299 -33.61 -43.97 5.49
CA ILE A 299 -32.27 -43.75 4.91
C ILE A 299 -32.36 -42.81 3.70
N GLU A 300 -33.41 -42.96 2.87
CA GLU A 300 -33.64 -42.07 1.74
C GLU A 300 -33.94 -40.63 2.19
N MET A 301 -34.63 -40.42 3.31
CA MET A 301 -34.83 -39.08 3.90
C MET A 301 -33.52 -38.40 4.35
N LEU A 302 -32.48 -39.16 4.71
CA LEU A 302 -31.16 -38.61 5.07
C LEU A 302 -30.28 -38.29 3.85
N SER A 303 -30.60 -38.82 2.67
CA SER A 303 -29.81 -38.60 1.46
C SER A 303 -29.82 -37.12 1.04
N GLU A 304 -30.98 -36.45 1.06
CA GLU A 304 -31.11 -35.05 0.64
C GLU A 304 -30.36 -34.06 1.56
N PRO A 305 -30.51 -34.11 2.90
CA PRO A 305 -29.69 -33.28 3.80
C PRO A 305 -28.19 -33.53 3.66
N LYS A 306 -27.79 -34.79 3.46
CA LYS A 306 -26.37 -35.15 3.24
C LYS A 306 -25.84 -34.55 1.95
N GLU A 307 -26.55 -34.70 0.82
CA GLU A 307 -26.17 -34.13 -0.47
C GLU A 307 -26.10 -32.61 -0.42
N LYS A 308 -27.07 -31.97 0.26
CA LYS A 308 -27.07 -30.53 0.45
C LYS A 308 -25.86 -30.06 1.26
N TYR A 309 -25.54 -30.75 2.36
CA TYR A 309 -24.36 -30.43 3.18
C TYR A 309 -23.06 -30.65 2.40
N THR A 310 -22.90 -31.77 1.69
CA THR A 310 -21.69 -32.05 0.91
C THR A 310 -21.51 -31.04 -0.22
N ALA A 311 -22.58 -30.66 -0.90
CA ALA A 311 -22.55 -29.62 -1.93
C ALA A 311 -22.12 -28.26 -1.35
N GLN A 312 -22.70 -27.84 -0.23
CA GLN A 312 -22.34 -26.57 0.42
C GLN A 312 -20.90 -26.57 0.94
N ARG A 313 -20.48 -27.65 1.60
CA ARG A 313 -19.10 -27.82 2.05
C ARG A 313 -18.12 -27.79 0.88
N HIS A 314 -18.43 -28.51 -0.20
CA HIS A 314 -17.59 -28.50 -1.39
C HIS A 314 -17.47 -27.10 -1.99
N GLN A 315 -18.57 -26.33 -2.03
CA GLN A 315 -18.53 -24.94 -2.48
C GLN A 315 -17.61 -24.08 -1.59
N VAL A 316 -17.72 -24.19 -0.27
CA VAL A 316 -16.84 -23.46 0.66
C VAL A 316 -15.37 -23.86 0.46
N ASP A 317 -15.09 -25.16 0.30
CA ASP A 317 -13.73 -25.64 0.05
C ASP A 317 -13.16 -25.12 -1.29
N LEU A 318 -13.98 -25.01 -2.33
CA LEU A 318 -13.59 -24.39 -3.60
C LEU A 318 -13.31 -22.89 -3.44
N GLU A 319 -14.11 -22.18 -2.64
CA GLU A 319 -13.87 -20.75 -2.35
C GLU A 319 -12.58 -20.54 -1.55
N ILE A 320 -12.31 -21.35 -0.52
CA ILE A 320 -11.04 -21.32 0.23
C ILE A 320 -9.87 -21.57 -0.72
N LYS A 321 -9.97 -22.55 -1.64
CA LYS A 321 -8.92 -22.82 -2.64
C LYS A 321 -8.67 -21.63 -3.57
N LYS A 322 -9.70 -20.87 -3.94
CA LYS A 322 -9.55 -19.65 -4.76
C LYS A 322 -8.75 -18.57 -4.03
N TRP A 323 -9.03 -18.36 -2.75
CA TRP A 323 -8.29 -17.37 -1.94
C TRP A 323 -6.88 -17.82 -1.56
N ASN A 324 -6.65 -19.13 -1.43
CA ASN A 324 -5.34 -19.73 -1.17
C ASN A 324 -4.45 -19.85 -2.41
N GLN A 325 -4.97 -19.63 -3.62
CA GLN A 325 -4.15 -19.72 -4.82
C GLN A 325 -3.17 -18.53 -4.86
N PRO A 326 -1.85 -18.77 -4.87
CA PRO A 326 -0.86 -17.72 -5.06
C PRO A 326 -0.87 -17.15 -6.49
N ALA A 327 -1.80 -17.56 -7.36
CA ALA A 327 -1.89 -17.13 -8.75
C ALA A 327 -2.13 -15.61 -8.91
N LEU A 328 -2.67 -14.92 -7.88
CA LEU A 328 -2.73 -13.46 -7.84
C LEU A 328 -1.35 -12.81 -7.54
N LEU A 329 -0.41 -13.56 -6.98
CA LEU A 329 0.97 -13.13 -6.68
C LEU A 329 1.94 -13.39 -7.84
N GLU A 330 1.70 -14.42 -8.66
CA GLU A 330 2.55 -14.73 -9.84
C GLU A 330 2.26 -13.83 -11.04
N ALA A 331 1.03 -13.33 -11.24
CA ALA A 331 0.77 -12.33 -12.28
C ALA A 331 1.45 -10.97 -12.02
N ALA A 332 1.89 -10.72 -10.78
CA ALA A 332 2.72 -9.58 -10.38
C ALA A 332 4.23 -9.93 -10.32
N ALA A 333 4.61 -11.21 -10.53
CA ALA A 333 5.97 -11.70 -10.38
C ALA A 333 6.90 -11.38 -11.55
N ASP A 334 6.38 -10.99 -12.71
CA ASP A 334 7.15 -10.58 -13.89
C ASP A 334 7.63 -9.11 -13.85
N HIS A 335 7.42 -8.42 -12.73
CA HIS A 335 7.82 -7.01 -12.58
C HIS A 335 9.17 -6.85 -11.82
N PRO A 336 10.07 -5.95 -12.27
CA PRO A 336 11.49 -5.92 -11.90
C PRO A 336 11.84 -5.39 -10.48
N TRP A 337 10.89 -5.31 -9.56
CA TRP A 337 11.11 -4.77 -8.19
C TRP A 337 11.30 -5.84 -7.11
N LYS A 338 11.48 -7.11 -7.48
CA LYS A 338 11.59 -8.24 -6.54
C LYS A 338 12.87 -8.28 -5.69
N GLU A 339 13.94 -7.60 -6.07
CA GLU A 339 15.21 -7.65 -5.31
C GLU A 339 15.11 -7.10 -3.86
N GLY A 340 14.01 -6.43 -3.49
CA GLY A 340 13.80 -5.91 -2.14
C GLY A 340 12.88 -6.73 -1.21
N LEU A 341 12.16 -7.73 -1.73
CA LEU A 341 11.07 -8.41 -1.00
C LEU A 341 11.42 -9.80 -0.45
N GLU A 342 12.58 -10.38 -0.83
CA GLU A 342 12.99 -11.74 -0.47
C GLU A 342 13.31 -11.97 1.03
N LYS A 343 13.13 -10.97 1.90
CA LYS A 343 13.48 -11.06 3.34
C LYS A 343 12.31 -11.03 4.31
N ARG A 344 11.06 -11.06 3.86
CA ARG A 344 9.95 -11.34 4.78
C ARG A 344 9.65 -12.82 4.75
N ASP A 345 9.94 -13.48 5.87
CA ASP A 345 9.64 -14.87 6.15
C ASP A 345 8.29 -15.24 5.55
N LEU A 346 8.35 -16.06 4.50
CA LEU A 346 7.25 -16.88 4.06
C LEU A 346 6.85 -17.71 5.27
N LEU A 347 5.86 -17.21 6.01
CA LEU A 347 5.17 -17.96 7.06
C LEU A 347 4.86 -19.33 6.48
N ASP A 348 5.34 -20.35 7.18
CA ASP A 348 5.26 -21.74 6.79
C ASP A 348 3.78 -22.19 6.88
N TRP A 349 3.00 -21.86 5.85
CA TRP A 349 1.55 -22.16 5.75
C TRP A 349 1.25 -23.67 5.70
N GLN A 350 2.27 -24.52 5.66
CA GLN A 350 2.13 -25.98 5.76
C GLN A 350 1.83 -26.46 7.19
N ALA A 351 1.93 -25.61 8.21
CA ALA A 351 1.74 -26.01 9.61
C ALA A 351 0.26 -26.06 10.09
N ILE A 352 -0.73 -25.71 9.26
CA ILE A 352 -2.15 -25.95 9.59
C ILE A 352 -2.58 -27.30 9.03
N GLN A 353 -1.90 -28.38 9.44
CA GLN A 353 -2.53 -29.69 9.42
C GLN A 353 -3.49 -29.74 10.61
N ILE A 354 -4.78 -29.67 10.30
CA ILE A 354 -5.85 -29.99 11.26
C ILE A 354 -5.64 -31.45 11.63
N THR A 355 -4.97 -31.70 12.75
CA THR A 355 -4.94 -33.03 13.36
C THR A 355 -6.37 -33.32 13.82
N PRO A 356 -6.97 -34.46 13.45
CA PRO A 356 -8.24 -34.85 14.02
C PRO A 356 -8.03 -34.93 15.53
N SER A 357 -8.81 -34.15 16.28
CA SER A 357 -8.85 -34.23 17.72
C SER A 357 -9.05 -35.68 18.14
N ASN A 358 -8.24 -36.14 19.09
CA ASN A 358 -8.37 -37.44 19.74
C ASN A 358 -9.81 -37.61 20.27
N ILE A 359 -10.65 -38.27 19.49
CA ILE A 359 -11.94 -38.78 19.95
C ILE A 359 -11.60 -40.05 20.73
N SER A 360 -11.81 -40.02 22.05
CA SER A 360 -11.65 -41.20 22.90
C SER A 360 -12.64 -42.28 22.46
N THR A 361 -12.12 -43.47 22.20
CA THR A 361 -12.85 -44.68 21.75
C THR A 361 -13.82 -45.28 22.78
N GLU A 362 -14.12 -44.59 23.88
CA GLU A 362 -14.90 -45.16 25.00
C GLU A 362 -16.42 -44.90 24.93
N GLU A 363 -16.92 -44.17 23.93
CA GLU A 363 -18.37 -43.91 23.79
C GLU A 363 -18.89 -44.33 22.40
N PHE A 364 -18.78 -45.61 22.05
CA PHE A 364 -19.74 -46.23 21.13
C PHE A 364 -20.71 -47.08 21.93
N ALA A 365 -21.87 -46.49 22.22
CA ALA A 365 -22.97 -47.12 22.91
C ALA A 365 -23.45 -48.38 22.16
N GLY A 366 -23.15 -49.56 22.69
CA GLY A 366 -23.90 -50.79 22.45
C GLY A 366 -23.73 -51.49 21.10
N ILE A 367 -22.81 -51.05 20.25
CA ILE A 367 -22.47 -51.78 19.01
C ILE A 367 -21.21 -52.60 19.31
N ASP A 368 -21.32 -53.93 19.18
CA ASP A 368 -20.17 -54.81 19.36
C ASP A 368 -19.09 -54.48 18.31
N LEU A 369 -17.82 -54.60 18.70
CA LEU A 369 -16.65 -54.29 17.86
C LEU A 369 -16.69 -55.00 16.51
N GLU A 370 -17.19 -56.24 16.46
CA GLU A 370 -17.37 -57.03 15.24
C GLU A 370 -18.41 -56.38 14.32
N THR A 371 -19.50 -55.87 14.87
CA THR A 371 -20.53 -55.14 14.13
C THR A 371 -19.99 -53.80 13.61
N THR A 372 -19.18 -53.08 14.39
CA THR A 372 -18.51 -51.84 13.93
C THR A 372 -17.51 -52.13 12.81
N GLN A 373 -16.74 -53.22 12.91
CA GLN A 373 -15.80 -53.63 11.88
C GLN A 373 -16.51 -54.06 10.59
N LYS A 374 -17.63 -54.77 10.68
CA LYS A 374 -18.47 -55.14 9.51
C LYS A 374 -19.09 -53.92 8.85
N LEU A 375 -19.59 -52.96 9.62
CA LEU A 375 -20.13 -51.71 9.09
C LEU A 375 -19.04 -50.87 8.40
N HIS A 376 -17.85 -50.78 9.01
CA HIS A 376 -16.72 -50.07 8.41
C HIS A 376 -16.26 -50.75 7.11
N ALA A 377 -16.15 -52.09 7.09
CA ALA A 377 -15.78 -52.84 5.89
C ALA A 377 -16.81 -52.65 4.77
N GLY A 378 -18.11 -52.75 5.07
CA GLY A 378 -19.17 -52.51 4.09
C GLY A 378 -19.20 -51.07 3.56
N TYR A 379 -18.92 -50.09 4.43
CA TYR A 379 -18.82 -48.69 4.02
C TYR A 379 -17.61 -48.44 3.11
N SER A 380 -16.44 -49.02 3.41
CA SER A 380 -15.25 -48.93 2.55
C SER A 380 -15.49 -49.56 1.18
N GLU A 381 -16.18 -50.70 1.12
CA GLU A 381 -16.48 -51.39 -0.14
C GLU A 381 -17.48 -50.61 -1.02
N GLU A 382 -18.53 -50.04 -0.44
CA GLU A 382 -19.47 -49.15 -1.13
C GLU A 382 -18.79 -47.85 -1.60
N PHE A 383 -17.88 -47.29 -0.79
CA PHE A 383 -17.12 -46.10 -1.14
C PHE A 383 -16.17 -46.33 -2.33
N ASP A 384 -15.45 -47.46 -2.33
CA ASP A 384 -14.58 -47.85 -3.45
C ASP A 384 -15.39 -48.11 -4.73
N ARG A 385 -16.57 -48.71 -4.59
CA ARG A 385 -17.50 -48.94 -5.72
C ARG A 385 -18.03 -47.62 -6.32
N LEU A 386 -18.37 -46.65 -5.48
CA LEU A 386 -18.78 -45.30 -5.90
C LEU A 386 -17.64 -44.56 -6.61
N ASN A 387 -16.43 -44.59 -6.06
CA ASN A 387 -15.26 -43.98 -6.70
C ASN A 387 -14.94 -44.63 -8.06
N PHE A 388 -15.08 -45.94 -8.16
CA PHE A 388 -14.92 -46.66 -9.43
C PHE A 388 -15.97 -46.22 -10.47
N GLN A 389 -17.24 -46.06 -10.08
CA GLN A 389 -18.29 -45.57 -10.97
C GLN A 389 -18.06 -44.13 -11.43
N ILE A 390 -17.63 -43.25 -10.52
CA ILE A 390 -17.27 -41.87 -10.85
C ILE A 390 -16.10 -41.84 -11.86
N GLY A 391 -15.11 -42.72 -11.69
CA GLY A 391 -13.98 -42.85 -12.61
C GLY A 391 -14.35 -43.38 -14.00
N GLN A 392 -15.50 -44.04 -14.18
CA GLN A 392 -15.99 -44.47 -15.50
C GLN A 392 -16.83 -43.42 -16.23
N LEU A 393 -17.26 -42.37 -15.52
CA LEU A 393 -18.06 -41.28 -16.07
C LEU A 393 -17.20 -40.06 -16.50
N GLN A 394 -15.90 -40.11 -16.22
CA GLN A 394 -14.88 -39.17 -16.70
C GLN A 394 -14.12 -39.78 -17.88
#